data_AF-A0A5C3QX96-F1
#
_entry.id   AF-A0A5C3QX96-F1
#
_cell.length_a   1.000
_cell.length_b   1.000
_cell.length_c   1.000
_cell.angle_alpha   90.00
_cell.angle_beta   90.00
_cell.angle_gamma   90.00
#
_symmetry.space_group_name_H-M   'P 1'
#
loop_
_entity.id
_entity.type
_entity.pdbx_description
1 polymer ?
#
loop_
_entity_poly.entity_id
_entity_poly.type
_entity_poly.pdbx_seq_one_letter_code
_entity_poly.pdbx_strand_id
1 'polypeptide(L)'
;MSEVTVSLTPPLHESLSALIPLLPSEQADELTTALTHPTIPYPLLLSISRWTRHPDAQTSLRKADLEPSAYAMVPLLAGSKTDPDRHFPPHVPQSVSLEEAASAKETKKQITALLNGLLSVIGAGVAAWFVGRSAGWRNEWGWESLQSLHCRKPAYG
;
A
#
# COMPACT_ATOMS: atom_id res chain seq x y z
N MET A 1 -16.84 -10.96 -3.46
CA MET A 1 -16.38 -9.57 -3.45
C MET A 1 -17.53 -8.74 -2.91
N SER A 2 -17.33 -7.96 -1.85
CA SER A 2 -18.41 -7.17 -1.24
C SER A 2 -18.89 -6.10 -2.22
N GLU A 3 -20.18 -6.11 -2.57
CA GLU A 3 -20.79 -5.11 -3.42
C GLU A 3 -20.96 -3.81 -2.62
N VAL A 4 -20.25 -2.76 -3.06
CA VAL A 4 -20.32 -1.44 -2.44
C VAL A 4 -21.61 -0.76 -2.89
N THR A 5 -22.44 -0.35 -1.94
CA THR A 5 -23.69 0.36 -2.21
C THR A 5 -23.55 1.84 -1.88
N VAL A 6 -24.28 2.66 -2.62
CA VAL A 6 -24.20 4.12 -2.49
C VAL A 6 -25.59 4.72 -2.35
N SER A 7 -25.75 5.68 -1.44
CA SER A 7 -27.02 6.40 -1.29
C SER A 7 -27.32 7.29 -2.49
N LEU A 8 -28.53 7.17 -3.04
CA LEU A 8 -29.03 8.04 -4.11
C LEU A 8 -29.44 9.39 -3.53
N THR A 9 -28.81 10.46 -4.01
CA THR A 9 -29.17 11.85 -3.65
C THR A 9 -30.16 12.38 -4.70
N PRO A 10 -31.16 13.22 -4.35
CA PRO A 10 -32.19 13.70 -5.29
C PRO A 10 -31.67 14.24 -6.65
N PRO A 11 -30.67 15.14 -6.72
CA PRO A 11 -30.10 15.61 -7.99
C PRO A 11 -29.46 14.48 -8.83
N LEU A 12 -28.94 13.45 -8.18
CA LEU A 12 -28.32 12.31 -8.86
C LEU A 12 -29.41 11.41 -9.48
N HIS A 13 -30.55 11.27 -8.81
CA HIS A 13 -31.73 10.57 -9.33
C HIS A 13 -32.28 11.26 -10.59
N GLU A 14 -32.46 12.59 -10.57
CA GLU A 14 -32.93 13.35 -11.75
C GLU A 14 -31.94 13.30 -12.92
N SER A 15 -30.64 13.33 -12.62
CA SER A 15 -29.62 13.24 -13.67
C SER A 15 -29.58 11.85 -14.32
N LEU A 16 -29.74 10.79 -13.53
CA LEU A 16 -29.75 9.41 -14.03
C LEU A 16 -31.04 9.08 -14.79
N SER A 17 -32.19 9.63 -14.39
CA SER A 17 -33.45 9.40 -15.09
C SER A 17 -33.43 9.97 -16.52
N ALA A 18 -32.77 11.11 -16.73
CA ALA A 18 -32.55 11.68 -18.06
C ALA A 18 -31.67 10.79 -18.98
N LEU A 19 -30.88 9.88 -18.39
CA LEU A 19 -29.96 8.99 -19.13
C LEU A 19 -30.65 7.69 -19.59
N ILE A 20 -31.70 7.24 -18.91
CA ILE A 20 -32.45 6.01 -19.20
C ILE A 20 -32.78 5.82 -20.70
N PRO A 21 -33.35 6.82 -21.42
CA PRO A 21 -33.74 6.62 -22.81
C PRO A 21 -32.55 6.51 -23.80
N LEU A 22 -31.32 6.82 -23.37
CA LEU A 22 -30.13 6.82 -24.20
C LEU A 22 -29.22 5.61 -23.97
N LEU A 23 -29.46 4.87 -22.88
CA LEU A 23 -28.67 3.70 -22.50
C LEU A 23 -29.04 2.47 -23.34
N PRO A 24 -28.10 1.53 -23.54
CA PRO A 24 -28.40 0.18 -23.99
C PRO A 24 -29.46 -0.48 -23.09
N SER A 25 -30.37 -1.26 -23.68
CA SER A 25 -31.55 -1.83 -23.01
C SER A 25 -31.22 -2.56 -21.70
N GLU A 26 -30.16 -3.37 -21.69
CA GLU A 26 -29.70 -4.11 -20.50
C GLU A 26 -29.39 -3.19 -19.32
N GLN A 27 -28.71 -2.07 -19.57
CA GLN A 27 -28.29 -1.12 -18.54
C GLN A 27 -29.44 -0.19 -18.13
N ALA A 28 -30.36 0.10 -19.04
CA ALA A 28 -31.56 0.87 -18.77
C ALA A 28 -32.50 0.12 -17.80
N ASP A 29 -32.67 -1.20 -17.98
CA ASP A 29 -33.52 -2.02 -17.12
C ASP A 29 -32.93 -2.17 -15.71
N GLU A 30 -31.62 -2.42 -15.61
CA GLU A 30 -30.90 -2.46 -14.33
C GLU A 30 -30.96 -1.11 -13.60
N LEU A 31 -30.79 0.00 -14.32
CA LEU A 31 -30.85 1.34 -13.74
C LEU A 31 -32.27 1.68 -13.27
N THR A 32 -33.30 1.34 -14.04
CA THR A 32 -34.70 1.58 -13.67
C THR A 32 -35.06 0.79 -12.42
N THR A 33 -34.59 -0.46 -12.32
CA THR A 33 -34.78 -1.29 -11.12
C THR A 33 -34.03 -0.70 -9.92
N ALA A 34 -32.79 -0.23 -10.11
CA ALA A 34 -32.00 0.35 -9.03
C ALA A 34 -32.55 1.69 -8.52
N LEU A 35 -33.18 2.50 -9.38
CA LEU A 35 -33.78 3.79 -8.99
C LEU A 35 -35.03 3.64 -8.10
N THR A 36 -35.65 2.46 -8.04
CA THR A 36 -36.74 2.19 -7.09
C THR A 36 -36.28 2.12 -5.64
N HIS A 37 -34.98 1.94 -5.41
CA HIS A 37 -34.37 1.83 -4.10
C HIS A 37 -33.65 3.13 -3.71
N PRO A 38 -33.53 3.44 -2.42
CA PRO A 38 -32.75 4.60 -1.95
C PRO A 38 -31.23 4.40 -2.09
N THR A 39 -30.79 3.20 -2.49
CA THR A 39 -29.39 2.83 -2.66
C THR A 39 -29.16 2.19 -4.03
N ILE A 40 -28.04 2.54 -4.67
CA ILE A 40 -27.64 2.03 -5.97
C ILE A 40 -26.29 1.28 -5.87
N PRO A 41 -26.12 0.15 -6.57
CA PRO A 41 -24.83 -0.52 -6.65
C PRO A 41 -23.77 0.36 -7.32
N TYR A 42 -22.62 0.53 -6.67
CA TYR A 42 -21.49 1.25 -7.26
C TYR A 42 -20.99 0.68 -8.60
N PRO A 43 -20.94 -0.67 -8.79
CA PRO A 43 -20.53 -1.25 -10.07
C PRO A 43 -21.41 -0.80 -11.25
N LEU A 44 -22.71 -0.62 -11.02
CA LEU A 44 -23.65 -0.14 -12.03
C LEU A 44 -23.33 1.30 -12.44
N LEU A 45 -23.14 2.20 -11.47
CA LEU A 45 -22.69 3.59 -11.73
C LEU A 45 -21.36 3.63 -12.50
N LEU A 46 -20.43 2.74 -12.14
CA LEU A 46 -19.14 2.64 -12.82
C LEU A 46 -19.31 2.18 -14.27
N SER A 47 -20.19 1.21 -14.54
CA SER A 47 -20.48 0.74 -15.90
C SER A 47 -21.06 1.86 -16.78
N ILE A 48 -21.99 2.65 -16.24
CA ILE A 48 -22.58 3.82 -16.91
C ILE A 48 -21.50 4.86 -17.20
N SER A 49 -20.63 5.15 -16.23
CA SER A 49 -19.53 6.11 -16.41
C SER A 49 -18.48 5.67 -17.44
N ARG A 50 -18.36 4.36 -17.69
CA ARG A 50 -17.51 3.81 -18.75
C ARG A 50 -18.21 3.93 -20.09
N TRP A 51 -19.51 3.63 -20.14
CA TRP A 51 -20.31 3.81 -21.35
C TRP A 51 -20.29 5.26 -21.83
N THR A 52 -20.47 6.25 -20.95
CA THR A 52 -20.46 7.68 -21.35
C THR A 52 -19.14 8.16 -21.93
N ARG A 53 -18.02 7.47 -21.68
CA ARG A 53 -16.72 7.76 -22.29
C ARG A 53 -16.58 7.19 -23.69
N HIS A 54 -17.41 6.23 -24.08
CA HIS A 54 -17.39 5.63 -25.41
C HIS A 54 -17.80 6.65 -26.48
N PRO A 55 -17.14 6.69 -27.66
CA PRO A 55 -17.44 7.69 -28.69
C PRO A 55 -18.90 7.65 -29.18
N ASP A 56 -19.50 6.45 -29.26
CA ASP A 56 -20.91 6.28 -29.66
C ASP A 56 -21.86 6.92 -28.64
N ALA A 57 -21.59 6.71 -27.35
CA ALA A 57 -22.36 7.28 -26.26
C ALA A 57 -22.22 8.80 -26.21
N GLN A 58 -21.02 9.35 -26.39
CA GLN A 58 -20.80 10.79 -26.46
C GLN A 58 -21.59 11.43 -27.60
N THR A 59 -21.68 10.75 -28.74
CA THR A 59 -22.45 11.22 -29.89
C THR A 59 -23.95 11.23 -29.57
N SER A 60 -24.47 10.18 -28.94
CA SER A 60 -25.88 10.11 -28.51
C SER A 60 -26.23 11.14 -27.43
N LEU A 61 -25.32 11.37 -26.47
CA LEU A 61 -25.50 12.37 -25.40
C LEU A 61 -25.51 13.79 -25.96
N ARG A 62 -24.58 14.12 -26.85
CA ARG A 62 -24.54 15.44 -27.51
C ARG A 62 -25.75 15.69 -28.39
N LYS A 63 -26.30 14.65 -29.05
CA LYS A 63 -27.56 14.75 -29.80
C LYS A 63 -28.76 15.07 -28.90
N ALA A 64 -28.71 14.65 -27.64
CA ALA A 64 -29.71 14.93 -26.62
C ALA A 64 -29.43 16.22 -25.82
N ASP A 65 -28.47 17.05 -26.24
CA ASP A 65 -28.01 18.28 -25.56
C ASP A 65 -27.49 18.04 -24.12
N LEU A 66 -26.99 16.82 -23.86
CA LEU A 66 -26.42 16.42 -22.58
C LEU A 66 -24.90 16.45 -22.66
N GLU A 67 -24.24 17.03 -21.65
CA GLU A 67 -22.79 17.14 -21.65
C GLU A 67 -22.13 15.86 -21.09
N PRO A 68 -21.31 15.13 -21.87
CA PRO A 68 -20.84 13.80 -21.48
C PRO A 68 -19.92 13.77 -20.26
N SER A 69 -19.22 14.87 -19.96
CA SER A 69 -18.21 14.90 -18.90
C SER A 69 -18.84 14.88 -17.50
N ALA A 70 -20.03 15.46 -17.34
CA ALA A 70 -20.85 15.44 -16.14
C ALA A 70 -21.21 14.00 -15.76
N TYR A 71 -21.54 13.17 -16.77
CA TYR A 71 -21.88 11.76 -16.56
C TYR A 71 -20.67 10.86 -16.35
N ALA A 72 -19.51 11.21 -16.91
CA ALA A 72 -18.25 10.49 -16.67
C ALA A 72 -17.77 10.59 -15.21
N MET A 73 -18.23 11.62 -14.48
CA MET A 73 -17.90 11.92 -13.09
C MET A 73 -18.99 11.51 -12.08
N VAL A 74 -20.11 10.93 -12.51
CA VAL A 74 -21.20 10.47 -11.62
C VAL A 74 -20.72 9.59 -10.45
N PRO A 75 -19.75 8.66 -10.62
CA PRO A 75 -19.22 7.89 -9.49
C PRO A 75 -18.52 8.72 -8.41
N LEU A 76 -18.03 9.92 -8.75
CA LEU A 76 -17.40 10.86 -7.80
C LEU A 76 -18.44 11.67 -7.03
N LEU A 77 -19.59 11.95 -7.66
CA LEU A 77 -20.72 12.64 -7.05
C LEU A 77 -21.54 11.74 -6.12
N ALA A 78 -21.36 10.43 -6.23
CA ALA A 78 -21.99 9.44 -5.38
C ALA A 78 -21.47 9.48 -3.90
N GLY A 79 -20.59 10.43 -3.56
CA GLY A 79 -19.92 10.50 -2.26
C GLY A 79 -20.60 11.38 -1.21
N SER A 80 -21.37 10.78 -0.31
CA SER A 80 -21.42 11.22 1.11
C SER A 80 -21.63 10.08 2.10
N LYS A 81 -22.29 8.99 1.68
CA LYS A 81 -22.41 7.73 2.44
C LYS A 81 -22.21 6.52 1.53
N THR A 82 -21.06 5.86 1.70
CA THR A 82 -20.79 4.53 1.15
C THR A 82 -21.17 3.47 2.18
N ASP A 83 -21.91 2.45 1.77
CA ASP A 83 -22.45 1.39 2.62
C ASP A 83 -23.29 1.92 3.81
N PRO A 84 -24.43 2.61 3.57
CA PRO A 84 -25.30 3.08 4.65
C PRO A 84 -25.83 1.96 5.56
N ASP A 85 -25.93 0.73 5.06
CA ASP A 85 -26.38 -0.45 5.81
C ASP A 85 -25.27 -1.13 6.63
N ARG A 86 -24.03 -0.67 6.50
CA ARG A 86 -22.90 -1.27 7.19
C ARG A 86 -22.81 -0.72 8.61
N HIS A 87 -23.36 -1.51 9.53
CA HIS A 87 -23.26 -1.26 10.96
C HIS A 87 -21.79 -1.44 11.36
N PHE A 88 -21.11 -0.34 11.65
CA PHE A 88 -19.79 -0.43 12.30
C PHE A 88 -19.98 -1.10 13.66
N PRO A 89 -19.13 -2.08 14.03
CA PRO A 89 -19.16 -2.59 15.40
C PRO A 89 -18.96 -1.42 16.37
N PRO A 90 -19.62 -1.43 17.53
CA PRO A 90 -19.49 -0.36 18.50
C PRO A 90 -18.02 -0.13 18.79
N HIS A 91 -17.57 1.12 18.63
CA HIS A 91 -16.21 1.51 18.93
C HIS A 91 -15.97 1.24 20.42
N VAL A 92 -15.22 0.18 20.72
CA VAL A 92 -14.69 -0.04 22.06
C VAL A 92 -13.48 0.87 22.17
N PRO A 93 -13.54 1.99 22.92
CA PRO A 93 -12.34 2.77 23.17
C PRO A 93 -11.35 1.84 23.86
N GLN A 94 -10.26 1.51 23.19
CA GLN A 94 -9.18 0.77 23.83
C GLN A 94 -8.62 1.72 24.89
N SER A 95 -8.90 1.42 26.16
CA SER A 95 -8.35 2.11 27.32
C SER A 95 -6.87 1.80 27.52
N VAL A 96 -6.11 1.67 26.42
CA VAL A 96 -4.65 1.63 26.50
C VAL A 96 -4.22 3.07 26.72
N SER A 97 -3.76 3.34 27.93
CA SER A 97 -3.13 4.62 28.25
C SER A 97 -2.04 4.88 27.21
N LEU A 98 -1.84 6.13 26.81
CA LEU A 98 -0.76 6.52 25.88
C LEU A 98 0.61 5.96 26.29
N GLU A 99 0.78 5.67 27.58
CA GLU A 99 1.96 5.04 28.18
C GLU A 99 2.16 3.57 27.76
N GLU A 100 1.10 2.76 27.65
CA GLU A 100 1.18 1.35 27.23
C GLU A 100 1.52 1.21 25.73
N ALA A 101 1.00 2.12 24.90
CA ALA A 101 1.35 2.16 23.47
C ALA A 101 2.79 2.65 23.23
N ALA A 102 3.33 3.49 24.12
CA ALA A 102 4.72 3.95 24.07
C ALA A 102 5.69 2.84 24.49
N SER A 103 5.40 2.13 25.59
CA SER A 103 6.24 1.04 26.10
C SER A 103 6.28 -0.16 25.15
N ALA A 104 5.18 -0.48 24.45
CA ALA A 104 5.13 -1.51 23.42
C ALA A 104 6.02 -1.17 22.20
N LYS A 105 6.15 0.12 21.85
CA LYS A 105 7.03 0.58 20.77
C LYS A 105 8.50 0.56 21.18
N GLU A 106 8.81 0.91 22.42
CA GLU A 106 10.17 0.88 22.96
C GLU A 106 10.72 -0.56 23.04
N THR A 107 9.90 -1.50 23.51
CA THR A 107 10.27 -2.92 23.60
C THR A 107 10.66 -3.50 22.24
N LYS A 108 9.90 -3.18 21.18
CA LYS A 108 10.20 -3.65 19.81
C LYS A 108 11.53 -3.09 19.27
N LYS A 109 11.85 -1.84 19.59
CA LYS A 109 13.11 -1.21 19.17
C LYS A 109 14.32 -1.87 19.84
N GLN A 110 14.22 -2.17 21.14
CA GLN A 110 15.29 -2.82 21.90
C GLN A 110 15.57 -4.24 21.37
N ILE A 111 14.52 -5.03 21.11
CA ILE A 111 14.65 -6.37 20.53
C ILE A 111 15.32 -6.31 19.15
N THR A 112 14.94 -5.35 18.30
CA THR A 112 15.50 -5.22 16.96
C THR A 112 16.97 -4.80 16.99
N ALA A 113 17.35 -3.91 17.91
CA ALA A 113 18.74 -3.50 18.10
C ALA A 113 19.62 -4.68 18.54
N LEU A 114 19.13 -5.52 19.46
CA LEU A 114 19.82 -6.73 19.89
C LEU A 114 20.01 -7.73 18.76
N LEU A 115 18.97 -7.95 17.95
CA LEU A 115 19.05 -8.84 16.78
C LEU A 115 20.08 -8.34 15.76
N ASN A 116 20.08 -7.03 15.44
CA ASN A 116 21.03 -6.45 14.50
C ASN A 116 22.49 -6.52 15.01
N GLY A 117 22.68 -6.28 16.31
CA GLY A 117 23.98 -6.42 16.96
C GLY A 117 24.48 -7.88 16.94
N LEU A 118 23.62 -8.83 17.30
CA LEU A 118 23.96 -10.25 17.31
C LEU A 118 24.32 -10.76 15.91
N LEU A 119 23.54 -10.37 14.89
CA LEU A 119 23.81 -10.75 13.50
C LEU A 119 25.16 -10.20 13.02
N SER A 120 25.55 -9.00 13.47
CA SER A 120 26.83 -8.38 13.10
C SER A 120 28.03 -9.11 13.72
N VAL A 121 27.93 -9.54 14.98
CA VAL A 121 28.99 -10.31 15.65
C VAL A 121 29.17 -11.68 14.99
N ILE A 122 28.06 -12.36 14.68
CA ILE A 122 28.10 -13.65 13.99
C ILE A 122 28.67 -13.49 12.58
N GLY A 123 28.24 -12.47 11.84
CA GLY A 123 28.75 -12.16 10.50
C GLY A 123 30.25 -11.88 10.48
N ALA A 124 30.76 -11.07 11.42
CA ALA A 124 32.19 -10.80 11.55
C ALA A 124 32.99 -12.06 11.90
N GLY A 125 32.47 -12.91 12.79
CA GLY A 125 33.10 -14.18 13.16
C GLY A 125 33.16 -15.18 12.00
N VAL A 126 32.06 -15.35 11.25
CA VAL A 126 32.02 -16.22 10.06
C VAL A 126 32.95 -15.71 8.97
N ALA A 127 32.98 -14.39 8.74
CA ALA A 127 33.89 -13.78 7.77
C ALA A 127 35.37 -13.98 8.17
N ALA A 128 35.72 -13.73 9.44
CA ALA A 128 37.07 -13.94 9.94
C ALA A 128 37.50 -15.42 9.88
N TRP A 129 36.60 -16.36 10.18
CA TRP A 129 36.86 -17.79 10.06
C TRP A 129 37.06 -18.23 8.61
N PHE A 130 36.21 -17.73 7.70
CA PHE A 130 36.30 -18.06 6.28
C PHE A 130 37.58 -17.49 5.64
N VAL A 131 37.92 -16.23 5.96
CA VAL A 131 39.19 -15.61 5.54
C VAL A 131 40.37 -16.33 6.16
N GLY A 132 40.34 -16.69 7.45
CA GLY A 132 41.42 -17.46 8.07
C GLY A 132 41.63 -18.83 7.42
N ARG A 133 40.55 -19.48 6.95
CA ARG A 133 40.61 -20.76 6.24
C ARG A 133 41.11 -20.61 4.79
N SER A 134 40.73 -19.54 4.08
CA SER A 134 41.11 -19.34 2.67
C SER A 134 42.46 -18.64 2.49
N ALA A 135 42.89 -17.83 3.46
CA ALA A 135 44.12 -17.04 3.39
C ALA A 135 45.40 -17.88 3.53
N GLY A 136 45.29 -19.17 3.89
CA GLY A 136 46.44 -20.08 3.94
C GLY A 136 47.64 -19.48 4.67
N TRP A 137 47.39 -18.78 5.78
CA TRP A 137 48.42 -18.02 6.49
C TRP A 137 49.49 -18.98 7.02
N ARG A 138 50.58 -19.10 6.27
CA ARG A 138 51.85 -19.64 6.80
C ARG A 138 52.32 -18.61 7.83
N ASN A 139 52.50 -19.07 9.07
CA ASN A 139 52.98 -18.27 10.17
C ASN A 139 54.43 -17.85 9.91
N GLU A 140 54.62 -16.76 9.17
CA GLU A 140 55.90 -16.07 9.01
C GLU A 140 55.93 -14.87 9.94
N TRP A 141 55.64 -15.09 11.23
CA TRP A 141 55.91 -14.09 12.25
C TRP A 141 57.42 -14.05 12.45
N GLY A 142 58.07 -13.14 11.71
CA GLY A 142 59.51 -12.92 11.76
C GLY A 142 59.95 -12.41 13.13
N TRP A 143 60.22 -13.33 14.05
CA TRP A 143 61.10 -13.10 15.20
C TRP A 143 62.59 -13.09 14.80
N GLU A 144 62.91 -13.48 13.56
CA GLU A 144 64.26 -13.55 13.01
C GLU A 144 64.94 -12.18 12.76
N SER A 145 64.21 -11.06 12.80
CA SER A 145 64.80 -9.74 12.59
C SER A 145 65.55 -9.18 13.81
N LEU A 146 65.50 -9.84 14.97
CA LEU A 146 66.21 -9.41 16.19
C LEU A 146 67.54 -10.13 16.45
N GLN A 147 67.91 -11.18 15.71
CA GLN A 147 69.22 -11.85 15.87
C GLN A 147 70.37 -11.20 15.07
N SER A 148 70.07 -10.33 14.11
CA SER A 148 71.08 -9.65 13.27
C SER A 148 71.88 -8.55 14.01
N LEU A 149 71.38 -8.03 15.13
CA LEU A 149 72.00 -6.89 15.85
C LEU A 149 72.97 -7.28 16.97
N HIS A 150 73.20 -8.57 17.25
CA HIS A 150 74.06 -9.00 18.37
C HIS A 150 75.43 -9.59 18.00
N CYS A 151 75.82 -9.57 16.72
CA CYS A 151 77.15 -9.99 16.27
C CYS A 151 77.92 -8.86 15.57
N ARG A 152 78.24 -7.79 16.31
CA ARG A 152 79.45 -6.98 16.04
C ARG A 152 80.29 -6.96 17.30
N LYS A 153 81.19 -7.93 17.43
CA LYS A 153 82.39 -7.77 18.27
C LYS A 153 83.28 -6.71 17.60
N PRO A 154 83.67 -5.62 18.27
CA PRO A 154 84.80 -4.85 17.82
C PRO A 154 86.07 -5.67 18.08
N ALA A 155 86.79 -5.96 17.00
CA ALA A 155 88.17 -6.41 17.06
C ALA A 155 89.09 -5.19 16.93
N TYR A 156 90.20 -5.24 17.67
CA TYR A 156 91.37 -4.34 17.65
C TYR A 156 91.19 -2.98 18.37
N GLY A 157 92.10 -2.55 19.26
CA GLY A 157 93.42 -3.10 19.64
C GLY A 157 93.94 -2.47 20.92
#